data_AF-A0A2H0LFY1-F1
#
_entry.id   AF-A0A2H0LFY1-F1
#
_cell.length_a   1.000
_cell.length_b   1.000
_cell.length_c   1.000
_cell.angle_alpha   90.00
_cell.angle_beta   90.00
_cell.angle_gamma   90.00
#
_symmetry.space_group_name_H-M   'P 1'
#
loop_
_entity.id
_entity.type
_entity.pdbx_description
1 polymer ?
#
loop_
_entity_poly.entity_id
_entity_poly.type
_entity_poly.pdbx_seq_one_letter_code
_entity_poly.pdbx_strand_id
1 'polypeptide(L)' 'MFVIGNLVQAIAIILDKTLWVYNLVILVSVLMSWVNPDPFNPIVQFLRAITEPVFGWIRRRMPFTMVGMIDLS' A
#
# COMPACT_ATOMS: atom_id res chain seq x y z
N MET A 1 16.19 12.33 -31.58
CA MET A 1 16.67 13.21 -30.50
C MET A 1 17.07 12.34 -29.31
N PHE A 2 18.37 12.09 -29.12
CA PHE A 2 18.92 11.21 -28.06
C PHE A 2 18.41 11.57 -26.65
N VAL A 3 18.28 12.86 -26.35
CA VAL A 3 17.83 13.38 -25.05
C VAL A 3 16.38 12.98 -24.74
N ILE A 4 15.47 13.07 -25.72
CA ILE A 4 14.05 12.76 -25.51
C ILE A 4 13.87 11.25 -25.24
N GLY A 5 14.61 10.39 -25.96
CA GLY A 5 14.59 8.95 -25.73
C GLY A 5 15.05 8.57 -24.31
N ASN A 6 16.13 9.16 -23.83
CA ASN A 6 16.64 8.92 -22.48
C ASN A 6 15.68 9.39 -21.38
N LEU A 7 15.01 10.53 -21.57
CA LEU A 7 14.03 11.04 -20.60
C LEU A 7 12.79 10.13 -20.50
N VAL A 8 12.25 9.69 -21.64
CA VAL A 8 11.12 8.75 -21.67
C VAL A 8 11.51 7.43 -21.03
N GLN A 9 12.71 6.94 -21.29
CA GLN A 9 13.20 5.69 -20.70
C GLN A 9 13.41 5.80 -19.18
N ALA A 10 13.96 6.92 -18.69
CA ALA A 10 14.11 7.15 -17.25
C ALA A 10 12.75 7.15 -16.53
N ILE A 11 11.75 7.83 -17.10
CA ILE A 11 10.38 7.85 -16.55
C ILE A 11 9.77 6.45 -16.56
N ALA A 12 9.92 5.72 -17.68
CA ALA A 12 9.41 4.36 -17.80
C ALA A 12 10.02 3.42 -16.75
N ILE A 13 11.33 3.52 -16.49
CA ILE A 13 12.01 2.72 -15.46
C ILE A 13 11.49 3.06 -14.06
N ILE A 14 11.36 4.35 -13.73
CA ILE A 14 10.85 4.76 -12.42
C ILE A 14 9.42 4.25 -12.21
N LEU A 15 8.57 4.37 -13.24
CA LEU A 15 7.20 3.90 -13.20
C LEU A 15 7.13 2.38 -13.04
N ASP A 16 7.90 1.63 -13.83
CA ASP A 16 7.99 0.17 -13.76
C ASP A 16 8.42 -0.29 -12.36
N LYS A 17 9.49 0.30 -11.81
CA LYS A 17 9.96 -0.01 -10.47
C LYS A 17 8.92 0.31 -9.40
N THR A 18 8.24 1.44 -9.53
CA THR A 18 7.19 1.84 -8.57
C THR A 18 6.02 0.86 -8.61
N LEU A 19 5.56 0.47 -9.81
CA LEU A 19 4.49 -0.52 -9.97
C LEU A 19 4.91 -1.90 -9.43
N TRP A 20 6.16 -2.30 -9.64
CA TRP A 20 6.68 -3.55 -9.11
C TRP A 20 6.68 -3.57 -7.58
N VAL A 21 7.17 -2.50 -6.93
CA VAL A 21 7.13 -2.36 -5.47
C VAL A 21 5.68 -2.34 -4.97
N TYR A 22 4.78 -1.66 -5.68
CA TYR A 22 3.36 -1.61 -5.33
C TYR A 22 2.69 -2.99 -5.38
N ASN A 23 2.98 -3.79 -6.40
CA ASN A 23 2.52 -5.19 -6.47
C ASN A 23 3.04 -6.02 -5.29
N LEU A 24 4.29 -5.81 -4.87
CA LEU A 24 4.86 -6.45 -3.69
C LEU A 24 4.13 -6.07 -2.40
N VAL A 25 3.80 -4.78 -2.23
CA VAL A 25 3.04 -4.29 -1.07
C VAL A 25 1.63 -4.90 -1.06
N ILE A 26 0.95 -4.97 -2.21
CA ILE A 26 -0.36 -5.64 -2.31
C ILE A 26 -0.24 -7.11 -1.91
N LEU A 27 0.76 -7.82 -2.43
CA LEU A 27 0.97 -9.23 -2.11
C LEU A 27 1.18 -9.42 -0.60
N VAL A 28 2.04 -8.61 0.02
CA VAL A 28 2.27 -8.64 1.48
C VAL A 28 0.99 -8.31 2.25
N SER A 29 0.18 -7.35 1.78
CA SER A 29 -1.10 -7.00 2.40
C SER A 29 -2.11 -8.15 2.35
N VAL A 30 -2.18 -8.88 1.24
CA VAL A 30 -3.04 -10.08 1.11
C VAL A 30 -2.54 -11.19 2.04
N LEU A 31 -1.23 -11.42 2.09
CA LEU A 31 -0.63 -12.40 3.00
C LEU A 31 -0.91 -12.05 4.47
N MET A 32 -0.76 -10.77 4.85
CA MET A 32 -1.10 -10.29 6.18
C MET A 32 -2.60 -10.48 6.49
N SER A 33 -3.48 -10.34 5.51
CA SER A 33 -4.93 -10.59 5.72
C SER A 33 -5.24 -12.05 6.10
N TRP A 34 -4.39 -13.01 5.70
CA TRP A 34 -4.57 -14.44 6.02
C TRP A 34 -3.92 -14.85 7.34
N VAL A 35 -2.91 -14.12 7.80
CA VAL A 35 -2.10 -14.51 8.98
C VAL A 35 -2.66 -13.93 10.28
N ASN A 36 -3.60 -12.98 10.22
CA ASN A 36 -4.16 -12.27 11.39
C ASN A 36 -3.04 -11.68 12.29
N PRO A 37 -2.33 -10.64 11.79
CA PRO A 37 -1.08 -10.16 12.36
C PRO A 37 -1.28 -9.57 13.76
N ASP A 38 -0.35 -9.90 14.66
CA ASP A 38 -0.34 -9.36 16.02
C ASP A 38 -0.19 -7.82 15.98
N PRO A 39 -1.15 -7.06 16.56
CA PRO A 39 -1.15 -5.60 16.53
C PRO A 39 0.05 -4.96 17.23
N PHE A 40 0.77 -5.70 18.10
CA PHE A 40 1.93 -5.16 18.82
C PHE A 40 3.25 -5.29 18.06
N ASN A 41 3.27 -5.95 16.90
CA ASN A 41 4.50 -6.10 16.12
C ASN A 41 4.90 -4.78 15.41
N PRO A 42 6.14 -4.29 15.57
CA PRO A 42 6.60 -3.03 14.97
C PRO A 42 6.47 -2.98 13.44
N ILE A 43 6.57 -4.12 12.75
CA ILE A 43 6.38 -4.19 11.28
C ILE A 43 4.91 -3.90 10.91
N VAL A 44 3.98 -4.42 11.71
CA VAL A 44 2.53 -4.23 11.51
C VAL A 44 2.15 -2.79 11.83
N GLN A 45 2.73 -2.19 12.86
CA GLN A 45 2.54 -0.78 13.20
C GLN A 45 3.09 0.16 12.11
N PHE A 46 4.25 -0.15 11.55
CA PHE A 46 4.82 0.62 10.44
C PHE A 46 3.95 0.54 9.18
N LEU A 47 3.50 -0.66 8.83
CA LEU A 47 2.59 -0.85 7.70
C LEU A 47 1.25 -0.16 7.92
N ARG A 48 0.67 -0.23 9.13
CA ARG A 48 -0.51 0.55 9.50
C ARG A 48 -0.25 2.04 9.39
N ALA A 49 0.83 2.57 9.96
CA ALA A 49 1.13 4.00 9.90
C ALA A 49 1.23 4.55 8.47
N ILE A 50 1.78 3.77 7.54
CA ILE A 50 1.87 4.14 6.12
C ILE A 50 0.52 3.99 5.41
N THR A 51 -0.26 2.98 5.76
CA THR A 51 -1.55 2.73 5.12
C THR A 51 -2.72 3.52 5.74
N GLU A 52 -2.59 4.01 6.97
CA GLU A 52 -3.53 4.86 7.71
C GLU A 52 -4.00 6.09 6.91
N PRO A 53 -3.13 6.90 6.27
CA PRO A 53 -3.59 8.06 5.49
C PRO A 53 -4.47 7.64 4.30
N VAL A 54 -4.15 6.51 3.67
CA VAL A 54 -4.91 5.99 2.51
C VAL A 54 -6.23 5.38 2.98
N PHE A 55 -6.19 4.51 4.00
CA PHE A 55 -7.38 3.91 4.58
C PHE A 55 -8.29 4.95 5.26
N GLY A 56 -7.75 6.00 5.86
CA GLY A 56 -8.53 7.12 6.40
C GLY A 56 -9.26 7.90 5.31
N TRP A 57 -8.62 8.12 4.15
CA TRP A 57 -9.25 8.73 2.99
C TRP A 57 -10.35 7.86 2.37
N ILE A 58 -10.13 6.55 2.33
CA ILE A 58 -11.10 5.56 1.82
C ILE A 58 -12.27 5.43 2.81
N ARG A 59 -12.02 5.35 4.12
CA ARG A 59 -13.04 5.25 5.18
C ARG A 59 -13.99 6.45 5.16
N ARG A 60 -13.48 7.65 4.87
CA ARG A 60 -14.30 8.86 4.70
C ARG A 60 -15.22 8.81 3.48
N ARG A 61 -14.90 8.01 2.45
CA ARG A 61 -15.68 7.89 1.20
C ARG A 61 -16.54 6.63 1.14
N MET A 62 -16.16 5.56 1.83
CA MET A 62 -16.85 4.28 1.80
C MET A 62 -17.00 3.71 3.22
N PRO A 63 -18.03 4.14 3.98
CA PRO A 63 -18.29 3.70 5.34
C PRO A 63 -18.62 2.19 5.46
N PHE A 64 -18.94 1.51 4.36
CA PHE A 64 -19.37 0.10 4.34
C PHE A 64 -18.24 -0.93 4.36
N THR A 65 -16.97 -0.52 4.34
CA THR A 65 -15.83 -1.44 4.47
C THR A 65 -15.47 -1.76 5.94
N MET A 66 -16.28 -1.29 6.89
CA MET A 66 -16.30 -1.71 8.30
C MET A 66 -16.82 -3.14 8.47
N VAL A 67 -16.22 -4.14 7.82
CA VAL A 67 -16.44 -5.55 8.15
C VAL A 67 -15.10 -6.26 8.06
N GLY A 68 -14.28 -6.09 9.09
CA GLY A 68 -12.93 -6.63 9.13
C GLY A 68 -12.18 -6.34 10.43
N MET A 69 -12.69 -6.87 11.55
CA MET A 69 -11.90 -7.25 12.74
C MET A 69 -11.18 -6.16 13.57
N ILE A 70 -11.51 -4.87 13.46
CA ILE A 70 -11.00 -3.87 14.40
C ILE A 70 -12.13 -2.92 14.79
N ASP A 71 -12.84 -3.32 15.83
CA ASP A 71 -13.62 -2.43 16.66
C ASP A 71 -12.64 -1.57 17.47
N LEU A 72 -12.60 -0.26 17.18
CA LEU A 72 -11.99 0.74 18.05
C LEU A 72 -12.79 2.04 17.91
N SER A 73 -13.51 2.33 19.00
CA SER A 73 -13.93 3.65 19.44
C SER A 73 -12.81 4.70 19.40
#